data_AF-A0A285DPT2-F1
#
_entry.id   AF-A0A285DPT2-F1
#
_cell.length_a   1.000
_cell.length_b   1.000
_cell.length_c   1.000
_cell.angle_alpha   90.00
_cell.angle_beta   90.00
_cell.angle_gamma   90.00
#
_symmetry.space_group_name_H-M   'P 1'
#
loop_
_entity.id
_entity.type
_entity.pdbx_description
1 polymer ?
#
loop_
_entity_poly.entity_id
_entity_poly.type
_entity_poly.pdbx_seq_one_letter_code
_entity_poly.pdbx_strand_id
1 'polypeptide(L)'
;MVRNQRKKSRDKARAANTGASRASAATGNVHRHDPVPDMPMLQDLPQAAGGTLNLDFAGRLVAAARAGCEPCQTSLLRKIVEQHRPTLAALAGAVYGLALNAGAQHSSKVLAATRSWSPLARAAAESGDGAAAFAAVAEMDEMQAAELLDDALNHWAAGGVTPSQVADVLKAMGSSGSAHVHPQPDTGLLEGMLPYVPGWEIDYEVATTVVSAVWAGCESCHSRLAPAVVANRPTLAGLAGAVFLTPSHTPLRETPAAGPAAREWIEQAHGKAFTSEAEALLRAVGELSEEAAADLLGEALGVWASSGAATAGVGLGSLPEAPPRQRPADPMNAFREAGIEVVTLDDLDLPDDVDPYHLAPNYGVTLMQTNTPDGRPMPMPMLVLYPETEDAGIEDLERRTDWQHWGLHVMPDADPRWRVRARIADRSLQGLVHVGPDREDDIELWRAAETVSLPPAAWDLIDRAQHMVIAGPVKKPEDPGALRAAADAGGLLAVVARVSFL
;
A
#
# COMPACT_ATOMS: atom_id res chain seq x y z
N MET A 1 50.80 -15.83 4.25
CA MET A 1 50.22 -14.47 4.25
C MET A 1 49.25 -14.17 3.08
N VAL A 2 49.13 -15.02 2.03
CA VAL A 2 48.36 -14.70 0.80
C VAL A 2 46.85 -15.02 0.87
N ARG A 3 46.39 -15.91 1.76
CA ARG A 3 44.95 -16.30 1.87
C ARG A 3 44.03 -15.13 2.26
N ASN A 4 44.48 -14.23 3.15
CA ASN A 4 43.65 -13.12 3.62
C ASN A 4 43.47 -12.02 2.57
N GLN A 5 44.41 -11.85 1.62
CA GLN A 5 44.25 -10.90 0.53
C GLN A 5 43.18 -11.34 -0.48
N ARG A 6 43.09 -12.65 -0.76
CA ARG A 6 42.04 -13.19 -1.65
C ARG A 6 40.64 -13.04 -1.05
N LYS A 7 40.44 -13.36 0.23
CA LYS A 7 39.14 -13.15 0.91
C LYS A 7 38.76 -11.67 0.90
N LYS A 8 39.67 -10.78 1.31
CA LYS A 8 39.45 -9.32 1.34
C LYS A 8 39.14 -8.71 -0.04
N SER A 9 39.72 -9.26 -1.12
CA SER A 9 39.43 -8.88 -2.50
C SER A 9 38.06 -9.37 -2.96
N ARG A 10 37.69 -10.62 -2.67
CA ARG A 10 36.34 -11.14 -2.95
C ARG A 10 35.25 -10.38 -2.20
N ASP A 11 35.45 -10.09 -0.92
CA ASP A 11 34.47 -9.37 -0.11
C ASP A 11 34.32 -7.92 -0.61
N LYS A 12 35.42 -7.31 -1.10
CA LYS A 12 35.39 -6.01 -1.77
C LYS A 12 34.61 -6.06 -3.08
N ALA A 13 34.86 -7.08 -3.92
CA ALA A 13 34.12 -7.26 -5.17
C ALA A 13 32.64 -7.55 -4.93
N ARG A 14 32.32 -8.35 -3.91
CA ARG A 14 30.95 -8.65 -3.49
C ARG A 14 30.24 -7.39 -3.00
N ALA A 15 30.84 -6.62 -2.10
CA ALA A 15 30.29 -5.34 -1.63
C ALA A 15 30.11 -4.31 -2.75
N ALA A 16 31.05 -4.27 -3.71
CA ALA A 16 30.93 -3.40 -4.88
C ALA A 16 29.76 -3.82 -5.78
N ASN A 17 29.65 -5.13 -6.06
CA ASN A 17 28.59 -5.66 -6.91
C ASN A 17 27.22 -5.51 -6.25
N THR A 18 27.07 -5.75 -4.95
CA THR A 18 25.74 -5.82 -4.33
C THR A 18 25.30 -4.53 -3.66
N GLY A 19 26.15 -3.50 -3.64
CA GLY A 19 25.88 -2.27 -2.91
C GLY A 19 26.02 -2.39 -1.38
N ALA A 20 26.12 -3.60 -0.84
CA ALA A 20 26.17 -3.88 0.59
C ALA A 20 27.44 -3.35 1.28
N SER A 21 27.35 -3.17 2.59
CA SER A 21 28.52 -2.85 3.40
C SER A 21 29.57 -3.95 3.29
N ARG A 22 30.84 -3.60 3.47
CA ARG A 22 31.92 -4.60 3.46
C ARG A 22 31.78 -5.62 4.59
N ALA A 23 31.19 -5.22 5.72
CA ALA A 23 30.92 -6.11 6.85
C ALA A 23 29.88 -7.16 6.46
N SER A 24 28.74 -6.74 5.90
CA SER A 24 27.68 -7.64 5.40
C SER A 24 28.19 -8.58 4.29
N ALA A 25 29.06 -8.06 3.40
CA ALA A 25 29.69 -8.89 2.37
C ALA A 25 30.65 -9.95 2.94
N ALA A 26 31.32 -9.65 4.05
CA ALA A 26 32.26 -10.54 4.72
C ALA A 26 31.57 -11.62 5.56
N THR A 27 30.38 -11.34 6.10
CA THR A 27 29.54 -12.32 6.82
C THR A 27 28.70 -13.18 5.89
N GLY A 28 28.47 -12.74 4.65
CA GLY A 28 27.65 -13.47 3.68
C GLY A 28 26.18 -13.05 3.67
N ASN A 29 25.78 -12.16 4.58
CA ASN A 29 24.42 -11.62 4.70
C ASN A 29 24.23 -10.47 3.71
N VAL A 30 24.27 -10.79 2.42
CA VAL A 30 24.12 -9.81 1.36
C VAL A 30 22.73 -9.93 0.77
N HIS A 31 21.93 -8.89 0.96
CA HIS A 31 20.58 -8.86 0.42
C HIS A 31 20.63 -8.85 -1.11
N ARG A 32 19.72 -9.60 -1.73
CA ARG A 32 19.49 -9.61 -3.18
C ARG A 32 18.01 -9.35 -3.41
N HIS A 33 17.72 -8.43 -4.32
CA HIS A 33 16.36 -8.06 -4.67
C HIS A 33 16.15 -8.46 -6.13
N ASP A 34 15.51 -9.61 -6.33
CA ASP A 34 15.15 -10.13 -7.64
C ASP A 34 13.62 -10.07 -7.82
N PRO A 35 13.11 -9.67 -9.00
CA PRO A 35 13.88 -9.29 -10.18
C PRO A 35 14.44 -7.86 -10.08
N VAL A 36 15.71 -7.69 -10.47
CA VAL A 36 16.28 -6.35 -10.71
C VAL A 36 15.66 -5.81 -12.01
N PRO A 37 14.98 -4.64 -11.98
CA PRO A 37 14.43 -4.07 -13.19
C PRO A 37 15.55 -3.69 -14.15
N ASP A 38 15.34 -3.99 -15.44
CA ASP A 38 16.22 -3.52 -16.49
C ASP A 38 15.99 -2.02 -16.71
N MET A 39 17.07 -1.23 -16.70
CA MET A 39 17.00 0.24 -16.73
C MET A 39 17.57 0.92 -18.00
N PRO A 40 17.63 0.28 -19.20
CA PRO A 40 18.28 0.88 -20.36
C PRO A 40 17.54 2.11 -20.87
N MET A 41 16.21 2.18 -20.65
CA MET A 41 15.40 3.34 -21.02
C MET A 41 15.87 4.64 -20.36
N LEU A 42 16.58 4.57 -19.22
CA LEU A 42 17.14 5.76 -18.59
C LEU A 42 18.20 6.45 -19.47
N GLN A 43 18.85 5.72 -20.38
CA GLN A 43 19.87 6.30 -21.27
C GLN A 43 19.29 7.27 -22.30
N ASP A 44 18.02 7.07 -22.66
CA ASP A 44 17.33 7.89 -23.65
C ASP A 44 16.69 9.14 -23.02
N LEU A 45 16.77 9.28 -21.69
CA LEU A 45 16.17 10.40 -20.97
C LEU A 45 17.04 11.66 -21.06
N PRO A 46 16.48 12.80 -21.49
CA PRO A 46 17.25 14.02 -21.68
C PRO A 46 17.81 14.59 -20.38
N GLN A 47 17.18 14.32 -19.23
CA GLN A 47 17.49 14.91 -17.92
C GLN A 47 18.90 14.59 -17.41
N ALA A 48 19.58 13.58 -17.96
CA ALA A 48 20.98 13.28 -17.66
C ALA A 48 21.98 14.08 -18.50
N ALA A 49 21.51 14.85 -19.49
CA ALA A 49 22.31 15.66 -20.41
C ALA A 49 23.50 14.90 -21.05
N GLY A 50 23.29 13.62 -21.39
CA GLY A 50 24.33 12.74 -21.96
C GLY A 50 25.39 12.26 -20.97
N GLY A 51 25.21 12.49 -19.66
CA GLY A 51 26.10 12.00 -18.61
C GLY A 51 26.11 10.46 -18.54
N THR A 52 27.24 9.88 -18.14
CA THR A 52 27.38 8.43 -17.98
C THR A 52 26.51 7.92 -16.82
N LEU A 53 25.57 7.03 -17.13
CA LEU A 53 24.66 6.44 -16.16
C LEU A 53 25.21 5.15 -15.56
N ASN A 54 24.98 4.94 -14.27
CA ASN A 54 25.23 3.66 -13.60
C ASN A 54 23.90 2.89 -13.47
N LEU A 55 23.51 2.22 -14.57
CA LEU A 55 22.22 1.52 -14.67
C LEU A 55 22.09 0.34 -13.70
N ASP A 56 23.20 -0.34 -13.36
CA ASP A 56 23.19 -1.43 -12.37
C ASP A 56 22.85 -0.89 -10.97
N PHE A 57 23.39 0.27 -10.58
CA PHE A 57 23.00 0.91 -9.32
C PHE A 57 21.56 1.39 -9.34
N ALA A 58 21.10 1.97 -10.46
CA ALA A 58 19.71 2.40 -10.61
C ALA A 58 18.73 1.22 -10.43
N GLY A 59 18.97 0.11 -11.13
CA GLY A 59 18.11 -1.08 -11.06
C GLY A 59 18.08 -1.68 -9.65
N ARG A 60 19.24 -1.83 -9.00
CA ARG A 60 19.32 -2.36 -7.63
C ARG A 60 18.64 -1.47 -6.62
N LEU A 61 18.77 -0.14 -6.76
CA LEU A 61 18.14 0.81 -5.84
C LEU A 61 16.62 0.76 -5.98
N VAL A 62 16.10 0.73 -7.21
CA VAL A 62 14.65 0.57 -7.45
C VAL A 62 14.14 -0.79 -6.95
N ALA A 63 14.90 -1.87 -7.13
CA ALA A 63 14.55 -3.18 -6.59
C ALA A 63 14.51 -3.18 -5.05
N ALA A 64 15.48 -2.52 -4.41
CA ALA A 64 15.50 -2.35 -2.96
C ALA A 64 14.32 -1.50 -2.45
N ALA A 65 13.95 -0.44 -3.16
CA ALA A 65 12.80 0.39 -2.85
C ALA A 65 11.49 -0.40 -2.93
N ARG A 66 11.28 -1.17 -4.01
CA ARG A 66 10.12 -2.06 -4.17
C ARG A 66 10.05 -3.16 -3.11
N ALA A 67 11.19 -3.63 -2.63
CA ALA A 67 11.26 -4.63 -1.56
C ALA A 67 11.18 -4.01 -0.15
N GLY A 68 11.07 -2.68 -0.01
CA GLY A 68 11.07 -2.02 1.30
C GLY A 68 12.38 -2.18 2.08
N CYS A 69 13.51 -2.45 1.41
CA CYS A 69 14.76 -2.77 2.10
C CYS A 69 15.59 -1.53 2.42
N GLU A 70 15.29 -0.87 3.55
CA GLU A 70 15.93 0.37 3.98
C GLU A 70 17.47 0.30 4.01
N PRO A 71 18.14 -0.74 4.55
CA PRO A 71 19.60 -0.77 4.61
C PRO A 71 20.27 -0.72 3.24
N CYS A 72 19.66 -1.37 2.23
CA CYS A 72 20.16 -1.34 0.85
C CYS A 72 19.88 0.01 0.19
N GLN A 73 18.70 0.58 0.42
CA GLN A 73 18.35 1.90 -0.06
C GLN A 73 19.32 2.95 0.48
N THR A 74 19.54 3.06 1.79
CA THR A 74 20.47 4.03 2.38
C THR A 74 21.89 3.92 1.82
N SER A 75 22.40 2.68 1.68
CA SER A 75 23.77 2.45 1.18
C SER A 75 23.94 2.83 -0.30
N LEU A 76 22.94 2.54 -1.14
CA LEU A 76 22.95 2.83 -2.57
C LEU A 76 22.61 4.29 -2.86
N LEU A 77 21.61 4.85 -2.17
CA LEU A 77 21.20 6.26 -2.26
C LEU A 77 22.40 7.17 -2.04
N ARG A 78 23.16 6.96 -0.96
CA ARG A 78 24.37 7.73 -0.69
C ARG A 78 25.38 7.68 -1.85
N LYS A 79 25.62 6.50 -2.43
CA LYS A 79 26.53 6.36 -3.58
C LYS A 79 26.02 7.12 -4.81
N ILE A 80 24.72 7.07 -5.07
CA ILE A 80 24.14 7.80 -6.21
C ILE A 80 24.21 9.30 -6.00
N VAL A 81 23.86 9.79 -4.81
CA VAL A 81 23.93 11.21 -4.44
C VAL A 81 25.35 11.74 -4.49
N GLU A 82 26.34 11.02 -3.95
CA GLU A 82 27.73 11.51 -3.90
C GLU A 82 28.45 11.38 -5.25
N GLN A 83 28.19 10.32 -6.03
CA GLN A 83 29.08 9.91 -7.13
C GLN A 83 28.39 9.78 -8.49
N HIS A 84 27.06 9.73 -8.54
CA HIS A 84 26.32 9.42 -9.78
C HIS A 84 25.13 10.36 -10.01
N ARG A 85 25.36 11.67 -9.93
CA ARG A 85 24.34 12.72 -10.22
C ARG A 85 23.59 12.54 -11.55
N PRO A 86 24.22 12.11 -12.67
CA PRO A 86 23.46 11.80 -13.90
C PRO A 86 22.43 10.69 -13.71
N THR A 87 22.76 9.67 -12.91
CA THR A 87 21.85 8.55 -12.61
C THR A 87 20.69 9.00 -11.75
N LEU A 88 20.93 9.89 -10.77
CA LEU A 88 19.88 10.53 -9.99
C LEU A 88 18.93 11.32 -10.89
N ALA A 89 19.46 12.20 -11.74
CA ALA A 89 18.66 13.02 -12.65
C ALA A 89 17.82 12.17 -13.61
N ALA A 90 18.37 11.06 -14.12
CA ALA A 90 17.62 10.11 -14.94
C ALA A 90 16.51 9.40 -14.17
N LEU A 91 16.78 8.90 -12.95
CA LEU A 91 15.78 8.22 -12.10
C LEU A 91 14.62 9.14 -11.74
N ALA A 92 14.92 10.38 -11.34
CA ALA A 92 13.91 11.39 -11.03
C ALA A 92 13.19 11.88 -12.30
N GLY A 93 13.91 12.02 -13.42
CA GLY A 93 13.36 12.46 -14.70
C GLY A 93 12.38 11.47 -15.31
N ALA A 94 12.63 10.17 -15.15
CA ALA A 94 11.71 9.10 -15.56
C ALA A 94 10.34 9.22 -14.89
N VAL A 95 10.30 9.78 -13.67
CA VAL A 95 9.08 9.99 -12.89
C VAL A 95 8.53 11.39 -13.19
N TYR A 96 9.26 12.43 -12.81
CA TYR A 96 8.77 13.81 -12.77
C TYR A 96 8.90 14.55 -14.10
N GLY A 97 9.56 13.99 -15.10
CA GLY A 97 9.60 14.53 -16.47
C GLY A 97 8.33 14.23 -17.27
N LEU A 98 7.47 13.32 -16.81
CA LEU A 98 6.23 12.95 -17.48
C LEU A 98 5.12 13.99 -17.22
N ALA A 99 4.29 14.26 -18.23
CA ALA A 99 3.13 15.15 -18.11
C ALA A 99 2.14 14.71 -17.01
N LEU A 100 2.02 13.38 -16.82
CA LEU A 100 1.27 12.73 -15.74
C LEU A 100 1.61 13.25 -14.34
N ASN A 101 2.85 13.71 -14.13
CA ASN A 101 3.34 14.18 -12.84
C ASN A 101 3.46 15.71 -12.76
N ALA A 102 2.77 16.45 -13.64
CA ALA A 102 2.76 17.92 -13.65
C ALA A 102 2.31 18.54 -12.30
N GLY A 103 1.43 17.85 -11.56
CA GLY A 103 0.96 18.29 -10.25
C GLY A 103 2.01 18.23 -9.14
N ALA A 104 3.13 17.51 -9.34
CA ALA A 104 4.17 17.36 -8.33
C ALA A 104 4.72 18.71 -7.86
N GLN A 105 4.87 19.69 -8.76
CA GLN A 105 5.35 21.04 -8.42
C GLN A 105 4.48 21.78 -7.39
N HIS A 106 3.21 21.39 -7.25
CA HIS A 106 2.25 21.99 -6.32
C HIS A 106 1.90 21.09 -5.13
N SER A 107 2.38 19.84 -5.14
CA SER A 107 2.05 18.88 -4.10
C SER A 107 2.84 19.16 -2.82
N SER A 108 2.13 19.24 -1.70
CA SER A 108 2.74 19.29 -0.37
C SER A 108 3.32 17.95 0.08
N LYS A 109 3.05 16.86 -0.67
CA LYS A 109 3.51 15.50 -0.38
C LYS A 109 4.89 15.19 -0.92
N VAL A 110 5.39 15.96 -1.90
CA VAL A 110 6.77 15.87 -2.36
C VAL A 110 7.61 16.95 -1.66
N LEU A 111 8.92 16.78 -1.60
CA LEU A 111 9.83 17.69 -0.94
C LEU A 111 10.14 18.92 -1.80
N ALA A 112 10.73 19.94 -1.17
CA ALA A 112 10.94 21.24 -1.81
C ALA A 112 11.90 21.14 -3.02
N ALA A 113 12.93 20.31 -2.92
CA ALA A 113 13.87 20.04 -4.02
C ALA A 113 13.16 19.45 -5.24
N THR A 114 12.24 18.50 -5.03
CA THR A 114 11.44 17.88 -6.10
C THR A 114 10.48 18.87 -6.74
N ARG A 115 9.80 19.70 -5.93
CA ARG A 115 8.90 20.74 -6.45
C ARG A 115 9.63 21.72 -7.36
N SER A 116 10.79 22.21 -6.95
CA SER A 116 11.56 23.19 -7.72
C SER A 116 12.18 22.59 -8.99
N TRP A 117 12.55 21.31 -8.95
CA TRP A 117 13.20 20.63 -10.07
C TRP A 117 12.22 20.10 -11.13
N SER A 118 11.03 19.64 -10.74
CA SER A 118 10.05 19.02 -11.65
C SER A 118 9.67 19.84 -12.90
N PRO A 119 9.57 21.19 -12.88
CA PRO A 119 9.32 21.96 -14.11
C PRO A 119 10.49 21.87 -15.11
N LEU A 120 11.74 21.82 -14.62
CA LEU A 120 12.93 21.68 -15.46
C LEU A 120 12.97 20.29 -16.11
N ALA A 121 12.62 19.25 -15.36
CA ALA A 121 12.56 17.88 -15.87
C ALA A 121 11.56 17.71 -17.01
N ARG A 122 10.40 18.40 -16.93
CA ARG A 122 9.38 18.41 -18.00
C ARG A 122 9.82 19.21 -19.22
N ALA A 123 10.37 20.41 -19.01
CA ALA A 123 10.93 21.21 -20.10
C ALA A 123 12.01 20.42 -20.87
N ALA A 124 12.82 19.63 -20.15
CA ALA A 124 13.79 18.72 -20.74
C ALA A 124 13.13 17.61 -21.56
N ALA A 125 12.05 16.99 -21.06
CA ALA A 125 11.31 15.96 -21.78
C ALA A 125 10.66 16.49 -23.08
N GLU A 126 10.15 17.72 -23.05
CA GLU A 126 9.50 18.36 -24.21
C GLU A 126 10.50 18.81 -25.28
N SER A 127 11.64 19.38 -24.86
CA SER A 127 12.64 19.94 -25.77
C SER A 127 13.68 18.92 -26.24
N GLY A 128 13.85 17.81 -25.50
CA GLY A 128 14.98 16.89 -25.66
C GLY A 128 16.30 17.44 -25.12
N ASP A 129 16.33 18.65 -24.54
CA ASP A 129 17.51 19.26 -23.94
C ASP A 129 17.38 19.29 -22.40
N GLY A 130 18.10 18.39 -21.74
CA GLY A 130 18.13 18.35 -20.28
C GLY A 130 19.30 19.07 -19.63
N ALA A 131 20.02 19.95 -20.33
CA ALA A 131 21.14 20.69 -19.74
C ALA A 131 20.76 21.46 -18.48
N ALA A 132 19.62 22.17 -18.50
CA ALA A 132 19.13 22.93 -17.35
C ALA A 132 18.69 22.02 -16.18
N ALA A 133 17.99 20.92 -16.48
CA ALA A 133 17.56 19.96 -15.47
C ALA A 133 18.76 19.29 -14.79
N PHE A 134 19.77 18.89 -15.57
CA PHE A 134 20.98 18.29 -15.02
C PHE A 134 21.82 19.29 -14.22
N ALA A 135 21.98 20.53 -14.71
CA ALA A 135 22.70 21.57 -13.99
C ALA A 135 22.11 21.82 -12.59
N ALA A 136 20.78 21.87 -12.48
CA ALA A 136 20.12 22.00 -11.19
C ALA A 136 20.43 20.83 -10.23
N VAL A 137 20.46 19.57 -10.71
CA VAL A 137 20.84 18.41 -9.89
C VAL A 137 22.31 18.44 -9.50
N ALA A 138 23.18 18.96 -10.36
CA ALA A 138 24.61 19.10 -10.09
C ALA A 138 24.91 20.18 -9.02
N GLU A 139 24.06 21.20 -8.93
CA GLU A 139 24.17 22.29 -7.94
C GLU A 139 23.51 21.98 -6.59
N MET A 140 22.60 20.99 -6.53
CA MET A 140 21.98 20.56 -5.28
C MET A 140 23.02 20.06 -4.28
N ASP A 141 22.89 20.47 -3.02
CA ASP A 141 23.65 19.86 -1.93
C ASP A 141 23.27 18.37 -1.74
N GLU A 142 23.94 17.68 -0.82
CA GLU A 142 23.69 16.26 -0.56
C GLU A 142 22.28 16.01 -0.02
N MET A 143 21.74 16.93 0.79
CA MET A 143 20.42 16.80 1.39
C MET A 143 19.33 16.95 0.30
N GLN A 144 19.37 18.02 -0.48
CA GLN A 144 18.42 18.28 -1.56
C GLN A 144 18.40 17.16 -2.61
N ALA A 145 19.57 16.60 -2.92
CA ALA A 145 19.67 15.49 -3.85
C ALA A 145 19.13 14.18 -3.26
N ALA A 146 19.36 13.93 -1.96
CA ALA A 146 18.76 12.81 -1.27
C ALA A 146 17.23 12.93 -1.24
N GLU A 147 16.69 14.11 -0.95
CA GLU A 147 15.24 14.39 -0.99
C GLU A 147 14.64 14.11 -2.38
N LEU A 148 15.27 14.62 -3.45
CA LEU A 148 14.82 14.38 -4.82
C LEU A 148 14.84 12.89 -5.19
N LEU A 149 15.88 12.17 -4.77
CA LEU A 149 16.01 10.75 -5.03
C LEU A 149 14.98 9.93 -4.22
N ASP A 150 14.75 10.27 -2.96
CA ASP A 150 13.79 9.58 -2.09
C ASP A 150 12.36 9.71 -2.62
N ASP A 151 11.93 10.92 -2.99
CA ASP A 151 10.64 11.17 -3.64
C ASP A 151 10.48 10.34 -4.93
N ALA A 152 11.53 10.27 -5.76
CA ALA A 152 11.51 9.46 -6.97
C ALA A 152 11.39 7.96 -6.63
N LEU A 153 12.09 7.46 -5.61
CA LEU A 153 12.03 6.06 -5.20
C LEU A 153 10.67 5.68 -4.61
N ASN A 154 10.05 6.57 -3.84
CA ASN A 154 8.68 6.39 -3.36
C ASN A 154 7.71 6.21 -4.53
N HIS A 155 7.91 6.97 -5.61
CA HIS A 155 7.13 6.80 -6.83
C HIS A 155 7.43 5.48 -7.57
N TRP A 156 8.70 5.08 -7.66
CA TRP A 156 9.11 3.79 -8.24
C TRP A 156 8.63 2.57 -7.45
N ALA A 157 8.45 2.72 -6.13
CA ALA A 157 7.93 1.70 -5.23
C ALA A 157 6.40 1.62 -5.32
N ALA A 158 5.70 2.76 -5.36
CA ALA A 158 4.25 2.85 -5.51
C ALA A 158 3.77 2.40 -6.90
N GLY A 159 4.56 2.71 -7.93
CA GLY A 159 4.26 2.35 -9.31
C GLY A 159 4.72 0.94 -9.65
N GLY A 160 3.75 0.02 -9.76
CA GLY A 160 3.89 -1.23 -10.54
C GLY A 160 4.15 -1.00 -12.04
N VAL A 161 4.42 0.25 -12.46
CA VAL A 161 4.76 0.60 -13.84
C VAL A 161 6.06 -0.11 -14.19
N THR A 162 5.93 -1.08 -15.09
CA THR A 162 7.04 -1.84 -15.63
C THR A 162 7.90 -0.92 -16.51
N PRO A 163 9.24 -1.14 -16.60
CA PRO A 163 10.08 -0.41 -17.55
C PRO A 163 9.55 -0.43 -18.99
N SER A 164 8.85 -1.49 -19.39
CA SER A 164 8.12 -1.59 -20.66
C SER A 164 7.01 -0.57 -20.81
N GLN A 165 6.21 -0.32 -19.76
CA GLN A 165 5.16 0.70 -19.81
C GLN A 165 5.74 2.11 -19.92
N VAL A 166 6.88 2.39 -19.25
CA VAL A 166 7.59 3.67 -19.43
C VAL A 166 8.12 3.78 -20.86
N ALA A 167 8.73 2.73 -21.40
CA ALA A 167 9.18 2.70 -22.78
C ALA A 167 8.04 2.86 -23.80
N ASP A 168 6.86 2.27 -23.54
CA ASP A 168 5.67 2.42 -24.39
C ASP A 168 5.12 3.85 -24.35
N VAL A 169 5.11 4.51 -23.19
CA VAL A 169 4.76 5.94 -23.06
C VAL A 169 5.75 6.81 -23.82
N LEU A 170 7.07 6.58 -23.66
CA LEU A 170 8.11 7.32 -24.38
C LEU A 170 8.02 7.10 -25.90
N LYS A 171 7.72 5.87 -26.34
CA LYS A 171 7.52 5.53 -27.75
C LYS A 171 6.26 6.16 -28.31
N ALA A 172 5.16 6.17 -27.56
CA ALA A 172 3.90 6.81 -27.94
C ALA A 172 4.05 8.34 -28.08
N MET A 173 4.87 8.96 -27.22
CA MET A 173 5.24 10.39 -27.36
C MET A 173 6.03 10.68 -28.65
N GLY A 174 6.74 9.68 -29.20
CA GLY A 174 7.47 9.79 -30.46
C GLY A 174 6.70 9.36 -31.72
N SER A 175 5.55 8.69 -31.59
CA SER A 175 4.80 8.13 -32.73
C SER A 175 3.39 8.71 -32.86
N SER A 176 3.12 9.40 -33.96
CA SER A 176 1.85 10.04 -34.31
C SER A 176 0.70 9.07 -34.68
N GLY A 177 0.67 7.86 -34.14
CA GLY A 177 -0.30 6.80 -34.51
C GLY A 177 -1.19 6.32 -33.36
N SER A 178 -2.36 6.97 -33.19
CA SER A 178 -3.70 6.55 -32.71
C SER A 178 -3.95 5.39 -31.70
N ALA A 179 -2.96 4.79 -31.05
CA ALA A 179 -3.19 3.87 -29.92
C ALA A 179 -2.81 4.57 -28.63
N HIS A 180 -3.80 4.95 -27.82
CA HIS A 180 -3.57 5.52 -26.49
C HIS A 180 -3.33 4.38 -25.50
N VAL A 181 -2.15 4.36 -24.89
CA VAL A 181 -1.82 3.46 -23.76
C VAL A 181 -1.92 4.29 -22.49
N HIS A 182 -2.70 3.81 -21.53
CA HIS A 182 -2.89 4.47 -20.24
C HIS A 182 -2.31 3.61 -19.12
N PRO A 183 -1.73 4.22 -18.07
CA PRO A 183 -1.40 3.49 -16.85
C PRO A 183 -2.70 2.90 -16.27
N GLN A 184 -2.75 1.58 -16.13
CA GLN A 184 -3.88 0.91 -15.49
C GLN A 184 -3.73 1.01 -13.97
N PRO A 185 -4.76 1.48 -13.23
CA PRO A 185 -4.85 1.24 -11.80
C PRO A 185 -4.76 -0.26 -11.50
N ASP A 186 -4.33 -0.59 -10.29
CA ASP A 186 -4.47 -1.96 -9.79
C ASP A 186 -5.94 -2.40 -9.91
N THR A 187 -6.18 -3.64 -10.37
CA THR A 187 -7.50 -4.13 -10.79
C THR A 187 -8.53 -4.17 -9.67
N GLY A 188 -8.10 -3.94 -8.42
CA GLY A 188 -8.95 -3.80 -7.24
C GLY A 188 -9.35 -2.35 -6.90
N LEU A 189 -9.21 -1.38 -7.80
CA LEU A 189 -9.44 0.06 -7.52
C LEU A 189 -10.74 0.37 -6.77
N LEU A 190 -11.81 -0.37 -7.02
CA LEU A 190 -13.11 -0.20 -6.35
C LEU A 190 -13.46 -1.38 -5.44
N GLU A 191 -12.64 -2.43 -5.43
CA GLU A 191 -12.88 -3.64 -4.66
C GLU A 191 -12.59 -3.38 -3.18
N GLY A 192 -13.61 -3.53 -2.34
CA GLY A 192 -13.52 -3.25 -0.90
C GLY A 192 -13.67 -1.78 -0.49
N MET A 193 -13.65 -0.82 -1.43
CA MET A 193 -13.87 0.60 -1.11
C MET A 193 -15.34 0.96 -0.89
N LEU A 194 -16.27 0.13 -1.38
CA LEU A 194 -17.70 0.40 -1.36
C LEU A 194 -18.49 -0.74 -0.74
N PRO A 195 -19.64 -0.44 -0.09
CA PRO A 195 -20.56 -1.46 0.34
C PRO A 195 -21.09 -2.23 -0.88
N TYR A 196 -21.14 -3.55 -0.77
CA TYR A 196 -21.75 -4.39 -1.79
C TYR A 196 -23.24 -4.09 -1.89
N VAL A 197 -23.71 -3.73 -3.09
CA VAL A 197 -25.12 -3.50 -3.38
C VAL A 197 -25.62 -4.62 -4.30
N PRO A 198 -26.47 -5.55 -3.81
CA PRO A 198 -26.96 -6.67 -4.61
C PRO A 198 -27.70 -6.20 -5.88
N GLY A 199 -27.33 -6.77 -7.03
CA GLY A 199 -27.92 -6.46 -8.34
C GLY A 199 -27.48 -5.11 -8.92
N TRP A 200 -26.36 -4.57 -8.43
CA TRP A 200 -25.80 -3.28 -8.84
C TRP A 200 -24.30 -3.45 -9.15
N GLU A 201 -23.99 -4.34 -10.09
CA GLU A 201 -22.61 -4.73 -10.41
C GLU A 201 -21.88 -3.63 -11.19
N ILE A 202 -20.74 -3.18 -10.64
CA ILE A 202 -19.83 -2.24 -11.29
C ILE A 202 -19.15 -2.94 -12.46
N ASP A 203 -19.11 -2.28 -13.63
CA ASP A 203 -18.22 -2.68 -14.72
C ASP A 203 -16.81 -2.18 -14.42
N TYR A 204 -16.03 -3.03 -13.75
CA TYR A 204 -14.67 -2.70 -13.31
C TYR A 204 -13.74 -2.41 -14.49
N GLU A 205 -13.96 -3.01 -15.65
CA GLU A 205 -13.14 -2.76 -16.84
C GLU A 205 -13.38 -1.33 -17.34
N VAL A 206 -14.65 -0.92 -17.46
CA VAL A 206 -15.02 0.45 -17.86
C VAL A 206 -14.57 1.47 -16.81
N ALA A 207 -14.78 1.20 -15.51
CA ALA A 207 -14.33 2.06 -14.42
C ALA A 207 -12.81 2.27 -14.44
N THR A 208 -12.05 1.17 -14.51
CA THR A 208 -10.58 1.19 -14.58
C THR A 208 -10.12 1.97 -15.80
N THR A 209 -10.74 1.74 -16.96
CA THR A 209 -10.34 2.38 -18.21
C THR A 209 -10.61 3.88 -18.23
N VAL A 210 -11.76 4.34 -17.70
CA VAL A 210 -12.06 5.78 -17.64
C VAL A 210 -11.15 6.51 -16.64
N VAL A 211 -10.88 5.92 -15.47
CA VAL A 211 -9.94 6.49 -14.50
C VAL A 211 -8.52 6.54 -15.07
N SER A 212 -8.08 5.49 -15.76
CA SER A 212 -6.78 5.45 -16.46
C SER A 212 -6.67 6.59 -17.48
N ALA A 213 -7.71 6.80 -18.28
CA ALA A 213 -7.75 7.87 -19.28
C ALA A 213 -7.67 9.26 -18.63
N VAL A 214 -8.35 9.45 -17.51
CA VAL A 214 -8.35 10.70 -16.74
C VAL A 214 -7.00 10.97 -16.09
N TRP A 215 -6.39 9.98 -15.45
CA TRP A 215 -5.02 10.11 -14.93
C TRP A 215 -4.03 10.44 -16.03
N ALA A 216 -4.18 9.83 -17.20
CA ALA A 216 -3.38 10.14 -18.38
C ALA A 216 -3.64 11.53 -18.99
N GLY A 217 -4.62 12.29 -18.50
CA GLY A 217 -5.05 13.55 -19.11
C GLY A 217 -5.56 13.38 -20.54
N CYS A 218 -6.04 12.19 -20.91
CA CYS A 218 -6.44 11.86 -22.27
C CYS A 218 -7.91 12.22 -22.51
N GLU A 219 -8.16 13.48 -22.89
CA GLU A 219 -9.49 14.03 -23.12
C GLU A 219 -10.29 13.24 -24.17
N SER A 220 -9.66 12.77 -25.25
CA SER A 220 -10.34 11.99 -26.30
C SER A 220 -10.87 10.65 -25.80
N CYS A 221 -10.11 9.94 -24.95
CA CYS A 221 -10.56 8.68 -24.36
C CYS A 221 -11.61 8.93 -23.28
N HIS A 222 -11.43 9.97 -22.45
CA HIS A 222 -12.42 10.41 -21.49
C HIS A 222 -13.78 10.72 -22.16
N SER A 223 -13.82 11.58 -23.18
CA SER A 223 -15.06 11.94 -23.88
C SER A 223 -15.72 10.74 -24.57
N ARG A 224 -14.93 9.77 -25.03
CA ARG A 224 -15.44 8.54 -25.65
C ARG A 224 -16.06 7.58 -24.62
N LEU A 225 -15.48 7.49 -23.43
CA LEU A 225 -15.91 6.56 -22.38
C LEU A 225 -17.03 7.11 -21.50
N ALA A 226 -17.09 8.44 -21.33
CA ALA A 226 -18.05 9.08 -20.44
C ALA A 226 -19.51 8.69 -20.71
N PRO A 227 -20.02 8.64 -21.96
CA PRO A 227 -21.40 8.20 -22.23
C PRO A 227 -21.67 6.76 -21.77
N ALA A 228 -20.69 5.85 -21.90
CA ALA A 228 -20.83 4.46 -21.47
C ALA A 228 -20.91 4.35 -19.93
N VAL A 229 -20.10 5.13 -19.22
CA VAL A 229 -20.14 5.21 -17.75
C VAL A 229 -21.46 5.83 -17.27
N VAL A 230 -21.92 6.91 -17.91
CA VAL A 230 -23.22 7.54 -17.59
C VAL A 230 -24.37 6.54 -17.82
N ALA A 231 -24.37 5.81 -18.93
CA ALA A 231 -25.37 4.78 -19.20
C ALA A 231 -25.32 3.62 -18.18
N ASN A 232 -24.13 3.25 -17.70
CA ASN A 232 -23.94 2.24 -16.67
C ASN A 232 -23.97 2.88 -15.26
N ARG A 233 -25.18 3.15 -14.76
CA ARG A 233 -25.42 3.74 -13.43
C ARG A 233 -24.69 3.04 -12.28
N PRO A 234 -24.55 1.70 -12.24
CA PRO A 234 -23.64 1.03 -11.31
C PRO A 234 -22.21 1.50 -11.33
N THR A 235 -21.64 1.61 -12.52
CA THR A 235 -20.24 2.01 -12.68
C THR A 235 -20.04 3.47 -12.27
N LEU A 236 -20.98 4.35 -12.63
CA LEU A 236 -21.00 5.73 -12.17
C LEU A 236 -21.10 5.82 -10.63
N ALA A 237 -22.03 5.08 -10.02
CA ALA A 237 -22.21 5.05 -8.58
C ALA A 237 -20.95 4.54 -7.86
N GLY A 238 -20.26 3.56 -8.44
CA GLY A 238 -18.97 3.07 -7.97
C GLY A 238 -17.89 4.17 -7.98
N LEU A 239 -17.71 4.82 -9.12
CA LEU A 239 -16.70 5.88 -9.28
C LEU A 239 -16.97 7.10 -8.40
N ALA A 240 -18.23 7.54 -8.31
CA ALA A 240 -18.64 8.67 -7.49
C ALA A 240 -18.63 8.32 -6.00
N GLY A 241 -19.09 7.11 -5.65
CA GLY A 241 -19.12 6.63 -4.27
C GLY A 241 -17.73 6.54 -3.66
N ALA A 242 -16.76 5.99 -4.39
CA ALA A 242 -15.37 5.85 -3.92
C ALA A 242 -14.73 7.20 -3.56
N VAL A 243 -15.21 8.28 -4.19
CA VAL A 243 -14.73 9.64 -3.95
C VAL A 243 -15.54 10.35 -2.86
N PHE A 244 -16.86 10.33 -2.98
CA PHE A 244 -17.73 11.23 -2.24
C PHE A 244 -18.37 10.59 -1.01
N LEU A 245 -18.52 9.26 -0.95
CA LEU A 245 -19.06 8.62 0.27
C LEU A 245 -18.10 8.70 1.44
N THR A 246 -16.81 8.86 1.17
CA THR A 246 -15.79 8.94 2.21
C THR A 246 -15.54 10.37 2.65
N PRO A 247 -15.29 10.62 3.95
CA PRO A 247 -15.01 11.95 4.47
C PRO A 247 -13.59 12.39 4.11
N SER A 248 -13.31 12.66 2.82
CA SER A 248 -12.03 13.29 2.43
C SER A 248 -12.07 14.80 2.64
N HIS A 249 -10.94 15.39 3.06
CA HIS A 249 -10.79 16.77 3.56
C HIS A 249 -11.06 17.92 2.57
N THR A 250 -11.51 17.66 1.34
CA THR A 250 -11.78 18.75 0.39
C THR A 250 -13.18 19.30 0.63
N PRO A 251 -13.34 20.54 1.13
CA PRO A 251 -14.66 21.12 1.26
C PRO A 251 -15.28 21.24 -0.13
N LEU A 252 -16.40 20.54 -0.33
CA LEU A 252 -17.26 20.53 -1.53
C LEU A 252 -17.73 21.91 -2.01
N ARG A 253 -17.43 22.97 -1.25
CA ARG A 253 -17.88 24.34 -1.53
C ARG A 253 -17.16 25.03 -2.68
N GLU A 254 -16.11 24.43 -3.24
CA GLU A 254 -15.27 25.09 -4.25
C GLU A 254 -15.35 24.52 -5.67
N THR A 255 -16.24 23.56 -5.96
CA THR A 255 -16.48 23.09 -7.34
C THR A 255 -17.68 23.78 -7.99
N PRO A 256 -17.44 24.81 -8.84
CA PRO A 256 -18.51 25.59 -9.48
C PRO A 256 -19.22 24.88 -10.64
N ALA A 257 -18.78 23.68 -11.05
CA ALA A 257 -19.21 23.05 -12.30
C ALA A 257 -20.40 22.08 -12.17
N ALA A 258 -20.62 21.46 -11.00
CA ALA A 258 -21.73 20.53 -10.82
C ALA A 258 -23.12 21.19 -10.99
N GLY A 259 -24.00 20.56 -11.77
CA GLY A 259 -25.42 20.86 -11.77
C GLY A 259 -26.08 20.64 -10.40
N PRO A 260 -27.25 21.24 -10.15
CA PRO A 260 -27.90 21.22 -8.83
C PRO A 260 -28.13 19.82 -8.25
N ALA A 261 -28.57 18.87 -9.09
CA ALA A 261 -28.87 17.51 -8.66
C ALA A 261 -27.61 16.69 -8.33
N ALA A 262 -26.52 16.86 -9.08
CA ALA A 262 -25.23 16.24 -8.76
C ALA A 262 -24.69 16.79 -7.43
N ARG A 263 -24.77 18.12 -7.24
CA ARG A 263 -24.36 18.77 -5.98
C ARG A 263 -25.17 18.26 -4.79
N GLU A 264 -26.49 18.18 -4.93
CA GLU A 264 -27.37 17.64 -3.89
C GLU A 264 -27.01 16.19 -3.54
N TRP A 265 -26.78 15.33 -4.54
CA TRP A 265 -26.35 13.95 -4.29
C TRP A 265 -25.01 13.90 -3.55
N ILE A 266 -24.02 14.68 -3.98
CA ILE A 266 -22.69 14.69 -3.37
C ILE A 266 -22.76 15.18 -1.90
N GLU A 267 -23.56 16.21 -1.63
CA GLU A 267 -23.79 16.71 -0.26
C GLU A 267 -24.44 15.65 0.64
N GLN A 268 -25.39 14.88 0.11
CA GLN A 268 -26.03 13.78 0.84
C GLN A 268 -25.08 12.58 1.04
N ALA A 269 -24.24 12.29 0.06
CA ALA A 269 -23.30 11.18 0.09
C ALA A 269 -22.14 11.38 1.08
N HIS A 270 -21.74 12.63 1.33
CA HIS A 270 -20.53 12.93 2.07
C HIS A 270 -20.47 12.29 3.47
N GLY A 271 -19.43 11.46 3.68
CA GLY A 271 -19.18 10.77 4.95
C GLY A 271 -20.14 9.61 5.25
N LYS A 272 -20.88 9.12 4.26
CA LYS A 272 -21.86 8.03 4.42
C LYS A 272 -21.36 6.65 4.03
N ALA A 273 -20.09 6.47 3.63
CA ALA A 273 -19.55 5.18 3.16
C ALA A 273 -19.82 3.99 4.09
N PHE A 274 -19.82 4.23 5.40
CA PHE A 274 -19.99 3.20 6.42
C PHE A 274 -21.29 3.36 7.22
N THR A 275 -22.31 3.97 6.63
CA THR A 275 -23.65 4.08 7.24
C THR A 275 -24.65 3.19 6.51
N SER A 276 -25.79 2.93 7.16
CA SER A 276 -26.91 2.22 6.55
C SER A 276 -27.54 2.96 5.35
N GLU A 277 -27.18 4.24 5.15
CA GLU A 277 -27.65 5.08 4.05
C GLU A 277 -26.82 4.90 2.77
N ALA A 278 -25.61 4.35 2.86
CA ALA A 278 -24.67 4.23 1.74
C ALA A 278 -25.29 3.51 0.54
N GLU A 279 -25.99 2.39 0.78
CA GLU A 279 -26.69 1.65 -0.27
C GLU A 279 -27.75 2.51 -0.94
N ALA A 280 -28.62 3.16 -0.17
CA ALA A 280 -29.69 3.99 -0.71
C ALA A 280 -29.14 5.15 -1.57
N LEU A 281 -28.03 5.75 -1.14
CA LEU A 281 -27.34 6.82 -1.87
C LEU A 281 -26.73 6.31 -3.17
N LEU A 282 -26.05 5.16 -3.17
CA LEU A 282 -25.57 4.53 -4.40
C LEU A 282 -26.73 4.22 -5.35
N ARG A 283 -27.86 3.77 -4.82
CA ARG A 283 -29.05 3.51 -5.64
C ARG A 283 -29.67 4.79 -6.23
N ALA A 284 -29.62 5.90 -5.50
CA ALA A 284 -30.14 7.19 -5.97
C ALA A 284 -29.43 7.71 -7.24
N VAL A 285 -28.20 7.26 -7.52
CA VAL A 285 -27.51 7.55 -8.79
C VAL A 285 -28.31 7.04 -9.99
N GLY A 286 -29.04 5.93 -9.84
CA GLY A 286 -29.92 5.38 -10.87
C GLY A 286 -31.10 6.28 -11.23
N GLU A 287 -31.49 7.19 -10.33
CA GLU A 287 -32.64 8.09 -10.49
C GLU A 287 -32.26 9.45 -11.07
N LEU A 288 -30.96 9.75 -11.18
CA LEU A 288 -30.47 10.99 -11.79
C LEU A 288 -30.86 11.07 -13.26
N SER A 289 -31.12 12.29 -13.75
CA SER A 289 -31.22 12.55 -15.19
C SER A 289 -29.88 12.25 -15.88
N GLU A 290 -29.89 12.11 -17.22
CA GLU A 290 -28.66 11.88 -17.98
C GLU A 290 -27.66 13.03 -17.80
N GLU A 291 -28.15 14.28 -17.82
CA GLU A 291 -27.36 15.50 -17.56
C GLU A 291 -26.79 15.51 -16.14
N ALA A 292 -27.60 15.25 -15.10
CA ALA A 292 -27.14 15.25 -13.72
C ALA A 292 -26.10 14.14 -13.44
N ALA A 293 -26.24 13.00 -14.11
CA ALA A 293 -25.28 11.91 -14.02
C ALA A 293 -23.97 12.21 -14.77
N ALA A 294 -24.04 12.92 -15.90
CA ALA A 294 -22.85 13.41 -16.60
C ALA A 294 -22.09 14.43 -15.74
N ASP A 295 -22.81 15.34 -15.06
CA ASP A 295 -22.23 16.28 -14.10
C ASP A 295 -21.57 15.55 -12.93
N LEU A 296 -22.26 14.56 -12.34
CA LEU A 296 -21.70 13.74 -11.25
C LEU A 296 -20.44 13.00 -11.69
N LEU A 297 -20.42 12.45 -12.91
CA LEU A 297 -19.24 11.81 -13.47
C LEU A 297 -18.09 12.81 -13.64
N GLY A 298 -18.38 14.00 -14.18
CA GLY A 298 -17.38 15.05 -14.37
C GLY A 298 -16.71 15.46 -13.06
N GLU A 299 -17.51 15.63 -12.00
CA GLU A 299 -17.01 15.95 -10.66
C GLU A 299 -16.19 14.79 -10.07
N ALA A 300 -16.69 13.55 -10.15
CA ALA A 300 -15.96 12.37 -9.66
C ALA A 300 -14.61 12.23 -10.38
N LEU A 301 -14.60 12.33 -11.71
CA LEU A 301 -13.37 12.25 -12.50
C LEU A 301 -12.43 13.43 -12.26
N GLY A 302 -12.95 14.63 -11.95
CA GLY A 302 -12.14 15.76 -11.51
C GLY A 302 -11.35 15.43 -10.24
N VAL A 303 -11.98 14.75 -9.27
CA VAL A 303 -11.28 14.31 -8.06
C VAL A 303 -10.26 13.20 -8.37
N TRP A 304 -10.62 12.22 -9.20
CA TRP A 304 -9.67 11.19 -9.66
C TRP A 304 -8.47 11.80 -10.40
N ALA A 305 -8.68 12.81 -11.26
CA ALA A 305 -7.60 13.52 -11.93
C ALA A 305 -6.65 14.19 -10.92
N SER A 306 -7.22 14.78 -9.87
CA SER A 306 -6.46 15.48 -8.82
C SER A 306 -5.68 14.54 -7.89
N SER A 307 -6.15 13.29 -7.72
CA SER A 307 -5.48 12.28 -6.89
C SER A 307 -4.24 11.71 -7.59
N GLY A 308 -4.29 11.52 -8.91
CA GLY A 308 -3.20 10.99 -9.72
C GLY A 308 -2.95 9.48 -9.53
N ALA A 309 -2.33 8.83 -10.51
CA ALA A 309 -2.12 7.37 -10.53
C ALA A 309 -1.29 6.82 -9.35
N ALA A 310 -0.44 7.66 -8.75
CA ALA A 310 0.40 7.28 -7.62
C ALA A 310 -0.36 7.15 -6.28
N THR A 311 -1.61 7.61 -6.20
CA THR A 311 -2.44 7.52 -4.99
C THR A 311 -3.57 6.49 -5.10
N ALA A 312 -3.59 5.68 -6.18
CA ALA A 312 -4.58 4.62 -6.37
C ALA A 312 -4.68 3.63 -5.20
N GLY A 313 -3.59 3.44 -4.44
CA GLY A 313 -3.54 2.63 -3.21
C GLY A 313 -3.59 3.42 -1.89
N VAL A 314 -3.71 4.76 -1.94
CA VAL A 314 -3.65 5.65 -0.75
C VAL A 314 -4.87 6.61 -0.70
N GLY A 315 -5.80 6.46 -1.64
CA GLY A 315 -6.90 7.39 -1.89
C GLY A 315 -8.11 7.23 -0.99
N LEU A 316 -7.93 7.17 0.33
CA LEU A 316 -8.91 7.57 1.35
C LEU A 316 -8.11 8.11 2.53
N GLY A 317 -8.25 9.41 2.81
CA GLY A 317 -7.47 10.07 3.86
C GLY A 317 -7.54 9.30 5.19
N SER A 318 -6.39 9.16 5.84
CA SER A 318 -6.30 8.76 7.24
C SER A 318 -7.27 9.61 8.08
N LEU A 319 -8.21 8.96 8.78
CA LEU A 319 -9.07 9.59 9.79
C LEU A 319 -8.18 10.42 10.75
N PRO A 320 -8.69 11.52 11.36
CA PRO A 320 -7.95 12.18 12.43
C PRO A 320 -7.72 11.15 13.53
N GLU A 321 -6.46 10.71 13.63
CA GLU A 321 -5.96 9.78 14.62
C GLU A 321 -6.47 10.27 15.98
N ALA A 322 -7.28 9.46 16.67
CA ALA A 322 -7.43 9.66 18.11
C ALA A 322 -6.00 9.72 18.67
N PRO A 323 -5.65 10.70 19.51
CA PRO A 323 -4.27 10.89 19.95
C PRO A 323 -3.73 9.51 20.36
N PRO A 324 -2.67 9.01 19.69
CA PRO A 324 -2.21 7.65 19.92
C PRO A 324 -2.00 7.53 21.42
N ARG A 325 -2.70 6.57 22.04
CA ARG A 325 -2.37 6.21 23.42
C ARG A 325 -0.91 5.81 23.35
N GLN A 326 -0.04 6.69 23.85
CA GLN A 326 1.39 6.45 23.84
C GLN A 326 1.62 5.12 24.52
N ARG A 327 2.16 4.17 23.76
CA ARG A 327 2.63 2.89 24.27
C ARG A 327 3.48 3.21 25.51
N PRO A 328 3.21 2.61 26.68
CA PRO A 328 4.20 2.64 27.76
C PRO A 328 5.53 2.20 27.15
N ALA A 329 6.59 2.97 27.36
CA ALA A 329 7.91 2.64 26.82
C ALA A 329 8.23 1.19 27.16
N ASP A 330 8.64 0.39 26.16
CA ASP A 330 9.06 -0.99 26.39
C ASP A 330 10.14 -0.97 27.49
N PRO A 331 9.88 -1.56 28.67
CA PRO A 331 10.83 -1.52 29.76
C PRO A 331 12.18 -2.13 29.34
N MET A 332 12.20 -3.05 28.37
CA MET A 332 13.44 -3.65 27.85
C MET A 332 14.32 -2.65 27.10
N ASN A 333 13.74 -1.63 26.47
CA ASN A 333 14.53 -0.57 25.84
C ASN A 333 15.30 0.24 26.88
N ALA A 334 14.72 0.50 28.06
CA ALA A 334 15.45 1.18 29.14
C ALA A 334 16.65 0.37 29.64
N PHE A 335 16.54 -0.97 29.69
CA PHE A 335 17.67 -1.85 30.04
C PHE A 335 18.74 -1.86 28.94
N ARG A 336 18.35 -1.95 27.67
CA ARG A 336 19.29 -1.88 26.53
C ARG A 336 20.01 -0.53 26.49
N GLU A 337 19.31 0.58 26.69
CA GLU A 337 19.87 1.93 26.78
C GLU A 337 20.81 2.09 27.98
N ALA A 338 20.55 1.40 29.08
CA ALA A 338 21.45 1.30 30.22
C ALA A 338 22.67 0.39 29.99
N GLY A 339 22.82 -0.19 28.80
CA GLY A 339 23.91 -1.10 28.45
C GLY A 339 23.79 -2.49 29.07
N ILE A 340 22.60 -2.88 29.54
CA ILE A 340 22.32 -4.21 30.06
C ILE A 340 21.96 -5.12 28.89
N GLU A 341 22.70 -6.22 28.76
CA GLU A 341 22.44 -7.25 27.77
C GLU A 341 21.12 -7.96 28.10
N VAL A 342 20.11 -7.75 27.26
CA VAL A 342 18.81 -8.40 27.34
C VAL A 342 18.81 -9.54 26.34
N VAL A 343 18.92 -10.78 26.83
CA VAL A 343 18.80 -12.00 26.02
C VAL A 343 17.32 -12.38 25.97
N THR A 344 16.75 -12.41 24.79
CA THR A 344 15.38 -12.86 24.53
C THR A 344 15.37 -14.36 24.18
N LEU A 345 14.19 -14.98 24.18
CA LEU A 345 14.04 -16.37 23.77
C LEU A 345 14.54 -16.60 22.33
N ASP A 346 14.43 -15.59 21.48
CA ASP A 346 14.90 -15.61 20.09
C ASP A 346 16.43 -15.61 19.98
N ASP A 347 17.13 -15.18 21.03
CA ASP A 347 18.61 -15.17 21.10
C ASP A 347 19.19 -16.50 21.60
N LEU A 348 18.34 -17.44 22.03
CA LEU A 348 18.76 -18.75 22.50
C LEU A 348 18.83 -19.73 21.31
N ASP A 349 19.98 -20.37 21.12
CA ASP A 349 20.11 -21.55 20.27
C ASP A 349 19.32 -22.71 20.92
N LEU A 350 18.01 -22.77 20.67
CA LEU A 350 17.15 -23.86 21.13
C LEU A 350 17.54 -25.16 20.40
N PRO A 351 17.64 -26.29 21.12
CA PRO A 351 17.88 -27.56 20.45
C PRO A 351 16.70 -27.95 19.55
N ASP A 352 16.99 -28.70 18.48
CA ASP A 352 16.04 -29.04 17.40
C ASP A 352 14.73 -29.73 17.88
N ASP A 353 14.70 -30.24 19.11
CA ASP A 353 13.54 -30.89 19.72
C ASP A 353 12.61 -29.94 20.49
N VAL A 354 12.96 -28.65 20.59
CA VAL A 354 12.16 -27.65 21.29
C VAL A 354 11.46 -26.76 20.26
N ASP A 355 10.14 -26.90 20.17
CA ASP A 355 9.31 -26.02 19.33
C ASP A 355 9.12 -24.67 20.03
N PRO A 356 9.65 -23.56 19.49
CA PRO A 356 9.55 -22.24 20.10
C PRO A 356 8.09 -21.78 20.28
N TYR A 357 7.14 -22.33 19.51
CA TYR A 357 5.71 -22.08 19.69
C TYR A 357 5.24 -22.39 21.13
N HIS A 358 5.75 -23.45 21.75
CA HIS A 358 5.37 -23.83 23.11
C HIS A 358 6.02 -22.99 24.21
N LEU A 359 6.95 -22.10 23.86
CA LEU A 359 7.62 -21.20 24.79
C LEU A 359 7.00 -19.79 24.80
N ALA A 360 6.18 -19.47 23.80
CA ALA A 360 5.46 -18.21 23.69
C ALA A 360 4.04 -18.31 24.29
N PRO A 361 3.43 -17.18 24.67
CA PRO A 361 2.02 -17.15 25.04
C PRO A 361 1.16 -17.63 23.87
N ASN A 362 0.26 -18.57 24.16
CA ASN A 362 -0.55 -19.27 23.17
C ASN A 362 -2.01 -18.84 23.24
N TYR A 363 -2.60 -18.67 22.07
CA TYR A 363 -4.02 -18.38 21.91
C TYR A 363 -4.70 -19.55 21.22
N GLY A 364 -5.94 -19.81 21.60
CA GLY A 364 -6.87 -20.58 20.79
C GLY A 364 -7.78 -19.65 19.98
N VAL A 365 -8.51 -20.21 19.02
CA VAL A 365 -9.42 -19.45 18.16
C VAL A 365 -10.84 -19.98 18.23
N THR A 366 -11.81 -19.07 18.22
CA THR A 366 -13.22 -19.39 18.00
C THR A 366 -13.75 -18.59 16.82
N LEU A 367 -14.45 -19.27 15.91
CA LEU A 367 -15.14 -18.61 14.81
C LEU A 367 -16.41 -17.94 15.35
N MET A 368 -16.58 -16.66 15.03
CA MET A 368 -17.80 -15.92 15.35
C MET A 368 -18.32 -15.20 14.10
N GLN A 369 -19.64 -15.03 14.07
CA GLN A 369 -20.28 -14.03 13.25
C GLN A 369 -20.51 -12.81 14.12
N THR A 370 -20.08 -11.64 13.65
CA THR A 370 -20.50 -10.39 14.28
C THR A 370 -21.61 -9.77 13.46
N ASN A 371 -22.33 -8.86 14.10
CA ASN A 371 -23.12 -7.88 13.41
C ASN A 371 -22.38 -6.54 13.43
N THR A 372 -22.54 -5.75 12.37
CA THR A 372 -22.25 -4.32 12.36
C THR A 372 -23.09 -3.61 13.43
N PRO A 373 -22.73 -2.37 13.83
CA PRO A 373 -23.48 -1.61 14.85
C PRO A 373 -24.98 -1.43 14.56
N ASP A 374 -25.40 -1.49 13.29
CA ASP A 374 -26.80 -1.44 12.85
C ASP A 374 -27.50 -2.82 12.85
N GLY A 375 -26.85 -3.87 13.36
CA GLY A 375 -27.42 -5.20 13.56
C GLY A 375 -27.39 -6.10 12.32
N ARG A 376 -26.77 -5.67 11.21
CA ARG A 376 -26.58 -6.53 10.03
C ARG A 376 -25.38 -7.46 10.23
N PRO A 377 -25.37 -8.69 9.71
CA PRO A 377 -24.19 -9.53 9.75
C PRO A 377 -23.01 -8.83 9.07
N MET A 378 -21.83 -8.82 9.71
CA MET A 378 -20.62 -8.36 9.03
C MET A 378 -20.36 -9.23 7.79
N PRO A 379 -19.96 -8.63 6.66
CA PRO A 379 -19.70 -9.37 5.42
C PRO A 379 -18.41 -10.20 5.47
N MET A 380 -17.68 -10.17 6.60
CA MET A 380 -16.47 -10.94 6.82
C MET A 380 -16.60 -11.88 8.02
N PRO A 381 -16.04 -13.09 7.94
CA PRO A 381 -15.97 -13.98 9.09
C PRO A 381 -14.94 -13.44 10.09
N MET A 382 -15.17 -13.71 11.38
CA MET A 382 -14.28 -13.27 12.45
C MET A 382 -13.71 -14.46 13.23
N LEU A 383 -12.40 -14.42 13.50
CA LEU A 383 -11.75 -15.29 14.48
C LEU A 383 -11.49 -14.49 15.76
N VAL A 384 -11.97 -15.04 16.88
CA VAL A 384 -11.71 -14.50 18.20
C VAL A 384 -10.60 -15.27 18.88
N LEU A 385 -9.54 -14.58 19.27
CA LEU A 385 -8.46 -15.14 20.07
C LEU A 385 -8.88 -15.21 21.53
N TYR A 386 -8.72 -16.38 22.15
CA TYR A 386 -8.85 -16.56 23.58
C TYR A 386 -7.52 -17.07 24.17
N PRO A 387 -7.09 -16.58 25.35
CA PRO A 387 -5.88 -17.07 26.00
C PRO A 387 -5.95 -18.56 26.33
N GLU A 388 -4.97 -19.35 25.90
CA GLU A 388 -4.78 -20.75 26.33
C GLU A 388 -3.75 -20.87 27.46
N THR A 389 -2.80 -19.93 27.51
CA THR A 389 -1.79 -19.85 28.58
C THR A 389 -2.05 -18.62 29.47
N GLU A 390 -1.52 -18.64 30.71
CA GLU A 390 -1.75 -17.56 31.69
C GLU A 390 -1.11 -16.22 31.28
N ASP A 391 -0.04 -16.28 30.50
CA ASP A 391 0.70 -15.14 29.94
C ASP A 391 0.09 -14.61 28.64
N ALA A 392 -0.87 -15.33 28.03
CA ALA A 392 -1.62 -14.84 26.89
C ALA A 392 -2.68 -13.84 27.35
N GLY A 393 -2.70 -12.66 26.75
CA GLY A 393 -3.56 -11.56 27.19
C GLY A 393 -3.42 -10.33 26.32
N ILE A 394 -4.00 -9.21 26.77
CA ILE A 394 -3.94 -7.96 26.01
C ILE A 394 -2.51 -7.42 26.01
N GLU A 395 -1.84 -7.49 27.16
CA GLU A 395 -0.46 -7.06 27.31
C GLU A 395 0.50 -7.84 26.39
N ASP A 396 0.24 -9.13 26.16
CA ASP A 396 1.02 -9.92 25.19
C ASP A 396 0.73 -9.50 23.74
N LEU A 397 -0.54 -9.35 23.37
CA LEU A 397 -0.86 -8.90 22.01
C LEU A 397 -0.31 -7.49 21.74
N GLU A 398 -0.47 -6.54 22.67
CA GLU A 398 0.12 -5.19 22.55
C GLU A 398 1.64 -5.21 22.45
N ARG A 399 2.30 -6.22 23.01
CA ARG A 399 3.75 -6.41 22.91
C ARG A 399 4.16 -6.95 21.55
N ARG A 400 3.45 -7.97 21.06
CA ARG A 400 3.80 -8.75 19.86
C ARG A 400 3.26 -8.15 18.57
N THR A 401 2.17 -7.39 18.62
CA THR A 401 1.50 -6.86 17.45
C THR A 401 1.43 -5.34 17.46
N ASP A 402 1.19 -4.78 16.28
CA ASP A 402 0.86 -3.38 16.04
C ASP A 402 -0.67 -3.15 15.92
N TRP A 403 -1.46 -4.11 16.40
CA TRP A 403 -2.92 -4.04 16.29
C TRP A 403 -3.50 -2.89 17.10
N GLN A 404 -4.57 -2.32 16.59
CA GLN A 404 -5.26 -1.22 17.26
C GLN A 404 -6.34 -1.72 18.21
N HIS A 405 -6.57 -0.94 19.27
CA HIS A 405 -7.71 -1.10 20.16
C HIS A 405 -9.01 -0.95 19.38
N TRP A 406 -9.88 -1.94 19.51
CA TRP A 406 -11.05 -2.08 18.68
C TRP A 406 -12.36 -2.07 19.48
N GLY A 407 -13.14 -0.99 19.32
CA GLY A 407 -14.43 -0.81 19.98
C GLY A 407 -15.64 -1.45 19.28
N LEU A 408 -15.44 -2.26 18.24
CA LEU A 408 -16.51 -2.85 17.40
C LEU A 408 -17.36 -1.83 16.61
N HIS A 409 -16.92 -0.57 16.50
CA HIS A 409 -17.68 0.50 15.87
C HIS A 409 -17.28 0.79 14.42
N VAL A 410 -16.03 0.50 14.06
CA VAL A 410 -15.45 0.69 12.73
C VAL A 410 -14.73 -0.59 12.32
N MET A 411 -14.47 -0.80 11.04
CA MET A 411 -13.61 -1.92 10.62
C MET A 411 -12.18 -1.68 11.15
N PRO A 412 -11.48 -2.68 11.72
CA PRO A 412 -10.06 -2.51 12.03
C PRO A 412 -9.25 -2.38 10.74
N ASP A 413 -8.04 -1.81 10.84
CA ASP A 413 -7.15 -1.68 9.70
C ASP A 413 -6.75 -3.05 9.15
N ALA A 414 -6.59 -3.11 7.84
CA ALA A 414 -6.07 -4.30 7.17
C ALA A 414 -4.55 -4.31 7.22
N ASP A 415 -3.97 -5.42 7.67
CA ASP A 415 -2.54 -5.66 7.54
C ASP A 415 -2.31 -6.92 6.69
N PRO A 416 -1.86 -6.74 5.44
CA PRO A 416 -1.58 -7.82 4.53
C PRO A 416 -0.27 -8.54 4.88
N ARG A 417 0.34 -8.38 6.05
CA ARG A 417 1.37 -9.27 6.58
C ARG A 417 0.79 -10.32 7.52
N TRP A 418 -0.36 -10.04 8.13
CA TRP A 418 -1.10 -11.06 8.86
C TRP A 418 -1.79 -12.05 7.90
N ARG A 419 -1.68 -13.33 8.23
CA ARG A 419 -2.15 -14.46 7.43
C ARG A 419 -2.93 -15.45 8.28
N VAL A 420 -4.17 -15.70 7.88
CA VAL A 420 -4.91 -16.89 8.30
C VAL A 420 -4.62 -18.01 7.31
N ARG A 421 -3.92 -19.06 7.74
CA ARG A 421 -3.63 -20.22 6.90
C ARG A 421 -4.83 -21.14 6.85
N ALA A 422 -5.33 -21.41 5.65
CA ALA A 422 -6.46 -22.28 5.39
C ALA A 422 -6.07 -23.38 4.41
N ARG A 423 -6.42 -24.64 4.67
CA ARG A 423 -6.15 -25.76 3.77
C ARG A 423 -7.39 -26.06 2.94
N ILE A 424 -7.24 -26.04 1.61
CA ILE A 424 -8.38 -26.21 0.69
C ILE A 424 -8.95 -27.64 0.77
N ALA A 425 -8.06 -28.63 0.89
CA ALA A 425 -8.40 -30.05 0.76
C ALA A 425 -9.47 -30.52 1.76
N ASP A 426 -9.41 -30.04 2.99
CA ASP A 426 -10.31 -30.41 4.09
C ASP A 426 -11.10 -29.22 4.64
N ARG A 427 -11.01 -28.05 4.00
CA ARG A 427 -11.68 -26.81 4.40
C ARG A 427 -11.42 -26.42 5.86
N SER A 428 -10.15 -26.51 6.27
CA SER A 428 -9.74 -26.28 7.66
C SER A 428 -8.82 -25.08 7.83
N LEU A 429 -8.81 -24.51 9.04
CA LEU A 429 -7.82 -23.52 9.46
C LEU A 429 -6.59 -24.22 10.06
N GLN A 430 -5.42 -23.65 9.82
CA GLN A 430 -4.11 -24.23 10.20
C GLN A 430 -3.32 -23.32 11.14
N GLY A 431 -3.42 -22.00 11.00
CA GLY A 431 -2.70 -21.08 11.87
C GLY A 431 -2.99 -19.61 11.58
N LEU A 432 -2.54 -18.76 12.50
CA LEU A 432 -2.55 -17.31 12.40
C LEU A 432 -1.13 -16.80 12.63
N VAL A 433 -0.55 -16.25 11.57
CA VAL A 433 0.85 -15.79 11.56
C VAL A 433 0.96 -14.38 11.02
N HIS A 434 1.96 -13.64 11.49
CA HIS A 434 2.49 -12.48 10.78
C HIS A 434 3.66 -12.97 9.92
N VAL A 435 3.76 -12.41 8.71
CA VAL A 435 4.78 -12.77 7.74
C VAL A 435 5.73 -11.59 7.59
N GLY A 436 6.99 -11.83 7.94
CA GLY A 436 8.06 -10.86 7.87
C GLY A 436 8.42 -10.46 6.43
N PRO A 437 9.31 -9.46 6.27
CA PRO A 437 9.74 -8.96 4.96
C PRO A 437 10.51 -10.02 4.13
N ASP A 438 11.09 -11.02 4.77
CA ASP A 438 11.75 -12.17 4.15
C ASP A 438 10.79 -13.31 3.76
N ARG A 439 9.49 -13.14 4.05
CA ARG A 439 8.42 -14.13 3.88
C ARG A 439 8.48 -15.30 4.86
N GLU A 440 9.27 -15.21 5.91
CA GLU A 440 9.24 -16.15 7.01
C GLU A 440 8.17 -15.73 8.03
N ASP A 441 7.72 -16.68 8.84
CA ASP A 441 6.80 -16.39 9.93
C ASP A 441 7.62 -15.77 11.06
N ASP A 442 7.38 -14.50 11.37
CA ASP A 442 8.08 -13.81 12.47
C ASP A 442 7.25 -13.83 13.77
N ILE A 443 5.92 -13.92 13.68
CA ILE A 443 5.03 -14.08 14.82
C ILE A 443 3.98 -15.14 14.51
N GLU A 444 3.85 -16.14 15.38
CA GLU A 444 2.76 -17.12 15.34
C GLU A 444 1.89 -16.98 16.60
N LEU A 445 0.65 -16.51 16.43
CA LEU A 445 -0.29 -16.33 17.54
C LEU A 445 -1.09 -17.59 17.84
N TRP A 446 -1.33 -18.40 16.81
CA TRP A 446 -2.10 -19.63 16.93
C TRP A 446 -1.67 -20.65 15.88
N ARG A 447 -1.52 -21.89 16.32
CA ARG A 447 -1.33 -23.08 15.47
C ARG A 447 -2.41 -24.10 15.78
N ALA A 448 -3.02 -24.66 14.73
CA ALA A 448 -4.01 -25.70 14.89
C ALA A 448 -3.35 -27.00 15.39
N ALA A 449 -3.59 -27.38 16.64
CA ALA A 449 -3.14 -28.68 17.17
C ALA A 449 -3.87 -29.85 16.50
N GLU A 450 -5.12 -29.63 16.09
CA GLU A 450 -5.95 -30.57 15.34
C GLU A 450 -6.60 -29.86 14.15
N THR A 451 -7.18 -30.61 13.21
CA THR A 451 -7.82 -30.03 12.02
C THR A 451 -9.07 -29.23 12.42
N VAL A 452 -9.01 -27.90 12.33
CA VAL A 452 -10.15 -27.01 12.63
C VAL A 452 -10.99 -26.82 11.36
N SER A 453 -11.89 -27.76 11.10
CA SER A 453 -12.78 -27.69 9.93
C SER A 453 -13.81 -26.59 10.07
N LEU A 454 -14.03 -25.83 9.01
CA LEU A 454 -14.99 -24.73 8.99
C LEU A 454 -16.37 -25.21 8.52
N PRO A 455 -17.48 -24.66 9.07
CA PRO A 455 -18.80 -24.86 8.50
C PRO A 455 -18.82 -24.41 7.02
N PRO A 456 -19.55 -25.08 6.13
CA PRO A 456 -19.56 -24.74 4.69
C PRO A 456 -19.86 -23.27 4.41
N ALA A 457 -20.83 -22.69 5.10
CA ALA A 457 -21.18 -21.27 4.95
C ALA A 457 -20.05 -20.32 5.35
N ALA A 458 -19.23 -20.68 6.36
CA ALA A 458 -18.07 -19.90 6.75
C ALA A 458 -16.93 -20.05 5.74
N TRP A 459 -16.71 -21.27 5.24
CA TRP A 459 -15.73 -21.51 4.17
C TRP A 459 -16.06 -20.72 2.91
N ASP A 460 -17.31 -20.76 2.46
CA ASP A 460 -17.76 -20.02 1.27
C ASP A 460 -17.60 -18.50 1.45
N LEU A 461 -17.71 -18.00 2.70
CA LEU A 461 -17.47 -16.60 2.99
C LEU A 461 -15.98 -16.25 2.94
N ILE A 462 -15.13 -17.09 3.51
CA ILE A 462 -13.66 -16.95 3.49
C ILE A 462 -13.12 -17.02 2.06
N ASP A 463 -13.64 -17.95 1.25
CA ASP A 463 -13.27 -18.13 -0.16
C ASP A 463 -13.58 -16.88 -1.00
N ARG A 464 -14.76 -16.29 -0.78
CA ARG A 464 -15.16 -15.05 -1.47
C ARG A 464 -14.46 -13.80 -0.94
N ALA A 465 -14.37 -13.64 0.37
CA ALA A 465 -13.83 -12.43 0.98
C ALA A 465 -12.30 -12.38 0.95
N GLN A 466 -11.66 -13.55 1.01
CA GLN A 466 -10.20 -13.73 1.13
C GLN A 466 -9.55 -12.98 2.31
N HIS A 467 -10.37 -12.50 3.24
CA HIS A 467 -9.99 -11.72 4.41
C HIS A 467 -10.85 -12.13 5.60
N MET A 468 -10.27 -12.00 6.79
CA MET A 468 -10.91 -12.30 8.05
C MET A 468 -10.59 -11.23 9.09
N VAL A 469 -11.59 -10.89 9.89
CA VAL A 469 -11.36 -10.06 11.08
C VAL A 469 -10.77 -10.95 12.15
N ILE A 470 -9.65 -10.54 12.72
CA ILE A 470 -9.07 -11.19 13.89
C ILE A 470 -9.21 -10.24 15.07
N ALA A 471 -9.77 -10.73 16.18
CA ALA A 471 -10.00 -9.90 17.35
C ALA A 471 -9.66 -10.65 18.65
N GLY A 472 -9.07 -9.97 19.63
CA GLY A 472 -8.80 -10.57 20.92
C GLY A 472 -7.91 -9.71 21.83
N PRO A 473 -7.60 -10.19 23.04
CA PRO A 473 -8.11 -11.43 23.61
C PRO A 473 -9.55 -11.31 24.12
N VAL A 474 -10.30 -12.41 24.09
CA VAL A 474 -11.59 -12.52 24.78
C VAL A 474 -11.57 -13.72 25.70
N LYS A 475 -11.85 -13.50 26.99
CA LYS A 475 -12.04 -14.60 27.95
C LYS A 475 -13.41 -15.22 27.69
N LYS A 476 -13.46 -16.52 27.43
CA LYS A 476 -14.69 -17.29 27.15
C LYS A 476 -15.50 -16.70 25.98
N PRO A 477 -14.96 -16.73 24.75
CA PRO A 477 -15.63 -16.16 23.58
C PRO A 477 -17.01 -16.76 23.28
N GLU A 478 -17.31 -17.94 23.83
CA GLU A 478 -18.61 -18.60 23.77
C GLU A 478 -19.70 -17.94 24.64
N ASP A 479 -19.31 -17.17 25.66
CA ASP A 479 -20.26 -16.49 26.55
C ASP A 479 -20.94 -15.32 25.79
N PRO A 480 -22.29 -15.26 25.78
CA PRO A 480 -23.00 -14.17 25.10
C PRO A 480 -22.57 -12.80 25.62
N GLY A 481 -22.08 -11.95 24.71
CA GLY A 481 -21.64 -10.59 25.03
C GLY A 481 -20.19 -10.46 25.51
N ALA A 482 -19.42 -11.56 25.63
CA ALA A 482 -18.02 -11.50 26.06
C ALA A 482 -17.16 -10.60 25.17
N LEU A 483 -17.33 -10.70 23.84
CA LEU A 483 -16.67 -9.82 22.87
C LEU A 483 -17.01 -8.34 23.10
N ARG A 484 -18.29 -8.03 23.34
CA ARG A 484 -18.75 -6.66 23.58
C ARG A 484 -18.19 -6.12 24.88
N ALA A 485 -18.19 -6.93 25.94
CA ALA A 485 -17.59 -6.57 27.22
C ALA A 485 -16.07 -6.31 27.11
N ALA A 486 -15.35 -7.11 26.32
CA ALA A 486 -13.93 -6.89 26.04
C ALA A 486 -13.71 -5.57 25.29
N ALA A 487 -14.52 -5.29 24.26
CA ALA A 487 -14.45 -4.04 23.51
C ALA A 487 -14.77 -2.81 24.38
N ASP A 488 -15.85 -2.86 25.17
CA ASP A 488 -16.27 -1.76 26.06
C ASP A 488 -15.24 -1.50 27.17
N ALA A 489 -14.49 -2.53 27.60
CA ALA A 489 -13.39 -2.40 28.54
C ALA A 489 -12.10 -1.83 27.91
N GLY A 490 -12.05 -1.64 26.58
CA GLY A 490 -10.81 -1.33 25.87
C GLY A 490 -9.78 -2.47 25.97
N GLY A 491 -10.27 -3.70 26.12
CA GLY A 491 -9.48 -4.93 26.26
C GLY A 491 -9.38 -5.74 24.98
N LEU A 492 -9.77 -5.17 23.84
CA LEU A 492 -9.88 -5.86 22.55
C LEU A 492 -8.99 -5.16 21.52
N LEU A 493 -8.09 -5.91 20.91
CA LEU A 493 -7.31 -5.51 19.74
C LEU A 493 -7.85 -6.23 18.50
N ALA A 494 -7.69 -5.64 17.32
CA ALA A 494 -8.09 -6.30 16.08
C ALA A 494 -7.28 -5.88 14.86
N VAL A 495 -7.32 -6.74 13.83
CA VAL A 495 -6.75 -6.53 12.49
C VAL A 495 -7.62 -7.24 11.45
N VAL A 496 -7.62 -6.76 10.22
CA VAL A 496 -8.10 -7.57 9.08
C VAL A 496 -6.90 -8.31 8.48
N ALA A 497 -6.89 -9.63 8.61
CA ALA A 497 -5.85 -10.50 8.08
C ALA A 497 -6.27 -11.11 6.74
N ARG A 498 -5.30 -11.33 5.84
CA ARG A 498 -5.56 -12.02 4.57
C ARG A 498 -5.61 -13.53 4.80
N VAL A 499 -6.45 -14.22 4.05
CA VAL A 499 -6.48 -15.69 4.03
C VAL A 499 -5.43 -16.19 3.05
N SER A 500 -4.58 -17.11 3.49
CA SER A 500 -3.64 -17.84 2.63
C SER A 500 -4.10 -19.27 2.49
N PHE A 501 -4.46 -19.63 1.26
CA PHE A 501 -4.84 -21.00 0.93
C PHE A 501 -3.60 -21.86 0.65
N LEU A 502 -3.52 -23.00 1.34
CA LEU A 502 -2.46 -24.01 1.24
C LEU A 502 -2.91 -25.26 0.47
#